data_AF-A0A815AXJ5-F1
#
_entry.id   AF-A0A815AXJ5-F1
#
_cell.length_a   1.000
_cell.length_b   1.000
_cell.length_c   1.000
_cell.angle_alpha   90.00
_cell.angle_beta   90.00
_cell.angle_gamma   90.00
#
_symmetry.space_group_name_H-M   'P 1'
#
loop_
_entity.id
_entity.type
_entity.pdbx_description
1 polymer ?
#
loop_
_entity_poly.entity_id
_entity_poly.type
_entity_poly.pdbx_seq_one_letter_code
_entity_poly.pdbx_strand_id
1 'polypeptide(L)'
;SFFPPSGKFQSILERWITIQSSGDADTQEVPISIYAKVCQKRLEKIIQTGPKKGLKKPTFEEIELSKHTIHFPSMFGATLEEVMAMQRTRFPERRLPWIQTTLSEEVLRLNGAQTEGIFRVPGDLDGVNALKVKCDQWQLPSLEDAHLPASLLKLWYRELSEPLIPSIFYEQCILYCDTPETCIRLVNSLPDINRAVLTYLIRFLQVFAAPENVVITKMDVNNLSMVMAPNCLRCESDDAKIIFENARKEMLFIKTLILHLDTNSIEGVI
;
A
#
# COMPACT_ATOMS: atom_id res chain seq x y z
N SER A 1 13.48 -4.40 -7.79
CA SER A 1 13.73 -3.04 -7.22
C SER A 1 14.48 -2.22 -8.24
N PHE A 2 14.13 -0.95 -8.44
CA PHE A 2 14.88 -0.09 -9.36
C PHE A 2 16.10 0.53 -8.67
N PHE A 3 17.08 0.94 -9.46
CA PHE A 3 18.31 1.59 -9.03
C PHE A 3 18.33 3.02 -9.60
N PRO A 4 18.50 4.07 -8.78
CA PRO A 4 18.46 5.45 -9.27
C PRO A 4 19.69 5.74 -10.13
N PRO A 5 19.57 6.57 -11.18
CA PRO A 5 20.73 7.03 -11.92
C PRO A 5 21.63 7.90 -11.02
N SER A 6 22.92 8.00 -11.35
CA SER A 6 23.78 8.98 -10.69
C SER A 6 23.32 10.40 -11.06
N GLY A 7 23.55 11.39 -10.19
CA GLY A 7 23.13 12.77 -10.47
C GLY A 7 23.71 13.36 -11.77
N LYS A 8 24.88 12.89 -12.21
CA LYS A 8 25.47 13.27 -13.52
C LYS A 8 24.77 12.62 -14.71
N PHE A 9 24.17 11.45 -14.52
CA PHE A 9 23.50 10.68 -15.56
C PHE A 9 21.99 10.95 -15.62
N GLN A 10 21.41 11.42 -14.51
CA GLN A 10 19.97 11.64 -14.38
C GLN A 10 19.41 12.57 -15.47
N SER A 11 19.99 13.75 -15.66
CA SER A 11 19.52 14.73 -16.66
C SER A 11 19.62 14.21 -18.09
N ILE A 12 20.65 13.42 -18.38
CA ILE A 12 20.84 12.76 -19.67
C ILE A 12 19.74 11.70 -19.88
N LEU A 13 19.47 10.89 -18.86
CA LEU A 13 18.47 9.84 -18.89
C LEU A 13 17.05 10.43 -19.03
N GLU A 14 16.71 11.46 -18.26
CA GLU A 14 15.42 12.17 -18.35
C GLU A 14 15.20 12.74 -19.75
N ARG A 15 16.22 13.41 -20.31
CA ARG A 15 16.15 13.95 -21.68
C ARG A 15 15.96 12.84 -22.70
N TRP A 16 16.72 11.74 -22.60
CA TRP A 16 16.61 10.62 -23.50
C TRP A 16 15.20 10.00 -23.46
N ILE A 17 14.68 9.72 -22.26
CA ILE A 17 13.34 9.18 -22.07
C ILE A 17 12.29 10.12 -22.66
N THR A 18 12.40 11.43 -22.42
CA THR A 18 11.47 12.43 -22.94
C THR A 18 11.42 12.43 -24.46
N ILE A 19 12.58 12.34 -25.12
CA ILE A 19 12.66 12.25 -26.59
C ILE A 19 11.97 10.97 -27.08
N GLN A 20 12.22 9.83 -26.45
CA GLN A 20 11.63 8.55 -26.88
C GLN A 20 10.12 8.46 -26.58
N SER A 21 9.59 9.28 -25.67
CA SER A 21 8.15 9.34 -25.34
C SER A 21 7.29 9.98 -26.45
N SER A 22 7.88 10.65 -27.44
CA SER A 22 7.15 11.33 -28.54
C SER A 22 6.48 10.36 -29.52
N GLY A 23 6.95 9.11 -29.60
CA GLY A 23 6.44 8.11 -30.55
C GLY A 23 7.19 8.07 -31.89
N ASP A 24 8.11 9.00 -32.14
CA ASP A 24 8.85 9.07 -33.41
C ASP A 24 9.78 7.87 -33.64
N ALA A 25 10.13 7.16 -32.58
CA ALA A 25 10.99 5.96 -32.61
C ALA A 25 10.19 4.64 -32.56
N ASP A 26 8.86 4.69 -32.57
CA ASP A 26 8.04 3.49 -32.49
C ASP A 26 8.17 2.66 -33.78
N THR A 27 8.33 1.36 -33.61
CA THR A 27 8.31 0.39 -34.73
C THR A 27 7.05 -0.45 -34.65
N GLN A 28 6.68 -1.13 -35.75
CA GLN A 28 5.51 -2.04 -35.75
C GLN A 28 5.63 -3.18 -34.72
N GLU A 29 6.85 -3.57 -34.34
CA GLU A 29 7.11 -4.66 -33.39
C GLU A 29 7.34 -4.17 -31.96
N VAL A 30 7.84 -2.95 -31.77
CA VAL A 30 8.22 -2.42 -30.45
C VAL A 30 7.71 -0.98 -30.28
N PRO A 31 6.70 -0.76 -29.43
CA PRO A 31 6.21 0.58 -29.13
C PRO A 31 7.11 1.25 -28.07
N ILE A 32 8.27 1.75 -28.49
CA ILE A 32 9.30 2.37 -27.63
C ILE A 32 8.71 3.45 -26.72
N SER A 33 7.75 4.23 -27.21
CA SER A 33 7.09 5.31 -26.48
C SER A 33 6.32 4.83 -25.24
N ILE A 34 5.76 3.62 -25.28
CA ILE A 34 5.09 3.01 -24.12
C ILE A 34 6.12 2.69 -23.03
N TYR A 35 7.23 2.06 -23.42
CA TYR A 35 8.34 1.78 -22.51
C TYR A 35 8.92 3.08 -21.92
N ALA A 36 9.14 4.10 -22.76
CA ALA A 36 9.67 5.39 -22.35
C ALA A 36 8.76 6.06 -21.31
N LYS A 37 7.44 6.11 -21.54
CA LYS A 37 6.47 6.68 -20.59
C LYS A 37 6.45 5.95 -19.25
N VAL A 38 6.52 4.62 -19.26
CA VAL A 38 6.58 3.83 -18.01
C VAL A 38 7.91 4.05 -17.28
N CYS A 39 9.03 4.08 -18.02
CA CYS A 39 10.35 4.38 -17.46
C CYS A 39 10.41 5.79 -16.88
N GLN A 40 9.77 6.78 -17.50
CA GLN A 40 9.69 8.16 -17.00
C GLN A 40 9.04 8.20 -15.61
N LYS A 41 7.85 7.64 -15.48
CA LYS A 41 7.13 7.58 -14.19
C LYS A 41 7.93 6.84 -13.11
N ARG A 42 8.54 5.72 -13.49
CA ARG A 42 9.40 4.94 -12.57
C ARG A 42 10.63 5.73 -12.14
N LEU A 43 11.21 6.52 -13.05
CA LEU A 43 12.36 7.37 -12.79
C LEU A 43 12.00 8.51 -11.82
N GLU A 44 10.91 9.24 -12.07
CA GLU A 44 10.42 10.31 -11.18
C GLU A 44 10.21 9.79 -9.75
N LYS A 45 9.60 8.62 -9.63
CA LYS A 45 9.35 7.97 -8.34
C LYS A 45 10.63 7.54 -7.63
N ILE A 46 11.61 6.96 -8.32
CA ILE A 46 12.85 6.53 -7.67
C ILE A 46 13.74 7.71 -7.27
N ILE A 47 13.67 8.83 -8.00
CA ILE A 47 14.35 10.06 -7.62
C ILE A 47 13.81 10.57 -6.28
N GLN A 48 12.49 10.49 -6.08
CA GLN A 48 11.85 10.91 -4.83
C GLN A 48 12.10 9.92 -3.68
N THR A 49 11.95 8.61 -3.91
CA THR A 49 12.01 7.61 -2.84
C THR A 49 13.39 7.01 -2.58
N GLY A 50 14.36 7.27 -3.45
CA GLY A 50 15.68 6.62 -3.40
C GLY A 50 15.65 5.10 -3.66
N PRO A 51 16.82 4.43 -3.54
CA PRO A 51 16.94 2.99 -3.80
C PRO A 51 16.36 2.13 -2.67
N LYS A 52 15.16 1.57 -2.87
CA LYS A 52 14.47 0.71 -1.87
C LYS A 52 15.25 -0.55 -1.42
N LYS A 53 16.25 -1.02 -2.18
CA LYS A 53 17.13 -2.17 -1.83
C LYS A 53 18.61 -1.78 -1.73
N GLY A 54 18.90 -0.49 -1.50
CA GLY A 54 20.26 0.03 -1.53
C GLY A 54 20.95 -0.20 -2.89
N LEU A 55 22.26 -0.43 -2.89
CA LEU A 55 23.06 -0.56 -4.11
C LEU A 55 23.00 -1.94 -4.80
N LYS A 56 22.04 -2.80 -4.42
CA LYS A 56 21.96 -4.16 -4.93
C LYS A 56 21.48 -4.17 -6.39
N LYS A 57 22.23 -4.86 -7.27
CA LYS A 57 21.87 -5.01 -8.69
C LYS A 57 20.56 -5.82 -8.83
N PRO A 58 19.69 -5.48 -9.79
CA PRO A 58 18.49 -6.27 -10.08
C PRO A 58 18.84 -7.70 -10.50
N THR A 59 18.04 -8.68 -10.07
CA THR A 59 18.16 -10.07 -10.57
C THR A 59 17.54 -10.20 -11.96
N PHE A 60 17.88 -11.28 -12.69
CA PHE A 60 17.28 -11.56 -14.00
C PHE A 60 15.75 -11.66 -13.92
N GLU A 61 15.24 -12.33 -12.89
CA GLU A 61 13.80 -12.45 -12.61
C GLU A 61 13.14 -11.09 -12.38
N GLU A 62 13.79 -10.18 -11.64
CA GLU A 62 13.27 -8.82 -11.42
C GLU A 62 13.23 -8.01 -12.73
N ILE A 63 14.19 -8.23 -13.63
CA ILE A 63 14.22 -7.59 -14.96
C ILE A 63 13.08 -8.09 -15.82
N GLU A 64 12.88 -9.40 -15.89
CA GLU A 64 11.78 -10.00 -16.67
C GLU A 64 10.41 -9.58 -16.12
N LEU A 65 10.23 -9.58 -14.80
CA LEU A 65 9.02 -9.06 -14.17
C LEU A 65 8.82 -7.57 -14.47
N SER A 66 9.89 -6.78 -14.49
CA SER A 66 9.83 -5.35 -14.82
C SER A 66 9.42 -5.09 -16.26
N LYS A 67 9.78 -5.97 -17.20
CA LYS A 67 9.31 -5.93 -18.60
C LYS A 67 7.85 -6.34 -18.71
N HIS A 68 7.45 -7.41 -18.02
CA HIS A 68 6.06 -7.89 -18.02
C HIS A 68 5.09 -6.83 -17.47
N THR A 69 5.47 -6.17 -16.38
CA THR A 69 4.64 -5.13 -15.73
C THR A 69 4.43 -3.84 -16.54
N ILE A 70 5.20 -3.62 -17.62
CA ILE A 70 4.96 -2.51 -18.55
C ILE A 70 3.66 -2.73 -19.32
N HIS A 71 3.39 -3.99 -19.68
CA HIS A 71 2.19 -4.40 -20.41
C HIS A 71 1.05 -4.83 -19.49
N PHE A 72 1.40 -5.32 -18.29
CA PHE A 72 0.46 -5.82 -17.29
C PHE A 72 0.66 -5.04 -15.98
N PRO A 73 0.07 -3.84 -15.85
CA PRO A 73 0.26 -3.03 -14.66
C PRO A 73 -0.31 -3.76 -13.43
N SER A 74 0.42 -3.69 -12.33
CA SER A 74 0.08 -4.34 -11.06
C SER A 74 -0.49 -3.32 -10.08
N MET A 75 -1.48 -3.72 -9.29
CA MET A 75 -2.00 -2.92 -8.18
C MET A 75 -1.03 -2.85 -6.99
N PHE A 76 -0.01 -3.72 -6.98
CA PHE A 76 1.04 -3.76 -5.97
C PHE A 76 2.24 -2.95 -6.45
N GLY A 77 2.86 -2.17 -5.55
CA GLY A 77 3.92 -1.25 -5.95
C GLY A 77 3.43 0.06 -6.56
N ALA A 78 2.13 0.22 -6.81
CA ALA A 78 1.49 1.39 -7.42
C ALA A 78 1.12 2.47 -6.38
N THR A 79 0.85 3.70 -6.84
CA THR A 79 0.21 4.74 -6.01
C THR A 79 -1.28 4.46 -5.90
N LEU A 80 -1.95 5.08 -4.91
CA LEU A 80 -3.40 4.97 -4.79
C LEU A 80 -4.09 5.53 -6.05
N GLU A 81 -3.60 6.64 -6.60
CA GLU A 81 -4.11 7.24 -7.83
C GLU A 81 -3.96 6.31 -9.04
N GLU A 82 -2.82 5.62 -9.15
CA GLU A 82 -2.58 4.63 -10.21
C GLU A 82 -3.56 3.46 -10.06
N VAL A 83 -3.77 2.94 -8.84
CA VAL A 83 -4.76 1.87 -8.58
C VAL A 83 -6.16 2.32 -8.95
N MET A 84 -6.56 3.53 -8.55
CA MET A 84 -7.86 4.11 -8.89
C MET A 84 -8.01 4.35 -10.40
N ALA A 85 -6.94 4.75 -11.09
CA ALA A 85 -6.96 4.91 -12.55
C ALA A 85 -7.10 3.56 -13.27
N MET A 86 -6.41 2.53 -12.81
CA MET A 86 -6.51 1.17 -13.36
C MET A 86 -7.91 0.58 -13.19
N GLN A 87 -8.55 0.80 -12.05
CA GLN A 87 -9.89 0.25 -11.79
C GLN A 87 -11.00 1.01 -12.50
N ARG A 88 -10.80 2.28 -12.86
CA ARG A 88 -11.85 3.17 -13.40
C ARG A 88 -12.59 2.59 -14.61
N THR A 89 -11.91 1.79 -15.43
CA THR A 89 -12.53 1.16 -16.61
C THR A 89 -13.46 0.00 -16.25
N ARG A 90 -13.20 -0.70 -15.14
CA ARG A 90 -13.96 -1.87 -14.68
C ARG A 90 -14.97 -1.52 -13.59
N PHE A 91 -14.61 -0.60 -12.71
CA PHE A 91 -15.34 -0.20 -11.51
C PHE A 91 -15.39 1.34 -11.41
N PRO A 92 -16.06 2.04 -12.34
CA PRO A 92 -16.05 3.50 -12.41
C PRO A 92 -16.68 4.17 -11.17
N GLU A 93 -17.66 3.50 -10.55
CA GLU A 93 -18.40 4.03 -9.39
C GLU A 93 -17.66 3.85 -8.06
N ARG A 94 -16.65 2.96 -8.02
CA ARG A 94 -15.94 2.65 -6.77
C ARG A 94 -15.09 3.83 -6.34
N ARG A 95 -15.30 4.26 -5.10
CA ARG A 95 -14.57 5.38 -4.48
C ARG A 95 -13.31 4.93 -3.74
N LEU A 96 -13.23 3.64 -3.43
CA LEU A 96 -12.08 3.02 -2.80
C LEU A 96 -11.39 2.03 -3.75
N PRO A 97 -10.09 1.74 -3.52
CA PRO A 97 -9.38 0.69 -4.24
C PRO A 97 -10.12 -0.65 -4.17
N TRP A 98 -10.36 -1.25 -5.33
CA TRP A 98 -11.02 -2.54 -5.47
C TRP A 98 -10.30 -3.61 -4.65
N ILE A 99 -8.97 -3.63 -4.70
CA ILE A 99 -8.14 -4.59 -3.96
C ILE A 99 -8.31 -4.46 -2.45
N GLN A 100 -8.45 -3.24 -1.91
CA GLN A 100 -8.66 -3.00 -0.49
C GLN A 100 -10.02 -3.57 -0.05
N THR A 101 -11.09 -3.10 -0.69
CA THR A 101 -12.47 -3.47 -0.35
C THR A 101 -12.70 -4.97 -0.53
N THR A 102 -12.26 -5.53 -1.64
CA THR A 102 -12.40 -6.96 -1.96
C THR A 102 -11.69 -7.85 -0.95
N LEU A 103 -10.44 -7.54 -0.56
CA LEU A 103 -9.72 -8.35 0.44
C LEU A 103 -10.32 -8.18 1.85
N SER A 104 -10.74 -6.98 2.23
CA SER A 104 -11.41 -6.74 3.51
C SER A 104 -12.74 -7.48 3.60
N GLU A 105 -13.57 -7.43 2.56
CA GLU A 105 -14.84 -8.16 2.48
C GLU A 105 -14.60 -9.67 2.55
N GLU A 106 -13.57 -10.18 1.86
CA GLU A 106 -13.24 -11.60 1.87
C GLU A 106 -12.78 -12.08 3.25
N VAL A 107 -12.00 -11.27 3.98
CA VAL A 107 -11.65 -11.58 5.39
C VAL A 107 -12.91 -11.71 6.24
N LEU A 108 -13.89 -10.80 6.10
CA LEU A 108 -15.14 -10.87 6.87
C LEU A 108 -16.00 -12.06 6.45
N ARG A 109 -16.10 -12.32 5.14
CA ARG A 109 -16.85 -13.46 4.58
C ARG A 109 -16.32 -14.79 5.11
N LEU A 110 -15.01 -14.90 5.33
CA LEU A 110 -14.34 -16.06 5.90
C LEU A 110 -14.34 -16.10 7.43
N ASN A 111 -15.24 -15.34 8.07
CA ASN A 111 -15.34 -15.25 9.53
C ASN A 111 -14.05 -14.80 10.20
N GLY A 112 -13.29 -13.89 9.59
CA GLY A 112 -12.05 -13.37 10.17
C GLY A 112 -12.23 -12.79 11.57
N ALA A 113 -13.41 -12.24 11.89
CA ALA A 113 -13.76 -11.75 13.24
C ALA A 113 -13.91 -12.87 14.28
N GLN A 114 -13.87 -14.13 13.86
CA GLN A 114 -13.92 -15.35 14.68
C GLN A 114 -12.64 -16.19 14.51
N THR A 115 -11.65 -15.71 13.75
CA THR A 115 -10.39 -16.39 13.51
C THR A 115 -9.33 -15.93 14.52
N GLU A 116 -8.78 -16.87 15.29
CA GLU A 116 -7.72 -16.56 16.24
C GLU A 116 -6.48 -16.00 15.54
N GLY A 117 -5.95 -14.87 16.04
CA GLY A 117 -4.73 -14.25 15.54
C GLY A 117 -4.83 -13.69 14.12
N ILE A 118 -6.03 -13.34 13.64
CA ILE A 118 -6.21 -12.66 12.35
C ILE A 118 -5.27 -11.43 12.24
N PHE A 119 -4.64 -11.22 11.08
CA PHE A 119 -3.53 -10.26 10.84
C PHE A 119 -2.22 -10.52 11.60
N ARG A 120 -2.18 -11.28 12.69
CA ARG A 120 -0.94 -11.66 13.38
C ARG A 120 -0.32 -12.92 12.78
N VAL A 121 -1.12 -13.97 12.63
CA VAL A 121 -0.72 -15.23 11.97
C VAL A 121 -0.59 -14.97 10.47
N PRO A 122 0.58 -15.28 9.86
CA PRO A 122 0.74 -15.15 8.42
C PRO A 122 -0.01 -16.29 7.71
N GLY A 123 -0.64 -15.95 6.59
CA GLY A 123 -1.11 -16.94 5.63
C GLY A 123 0.07 -17.60 4.93
N ASP A 124 -0.18 -18.75 4.30
CA ASP A 124 0.81 -19.46 3.51
C ASP A 124 1.42 -18.56 2.42
N LEU A 125 2.76 -18.54 2.32
CA LEU A 125 3.47 -17.59 1.45
C LEU A 125 3.15 -17.84 -0.03
N ASP A 126 3.11 -19.10 -0.45
CA ASP A 126 2.81 -19.46 -1.83
C ASP A 126 1.35 -19.15 -2.16
N GLY A 127 0.43 -19.41 -1.23
CA GLY A 127 -0.97 -19.00 -1.30
C GLY A 127 -1.15 -17.49 -1.44
N VAL A 128 -0.43 -16.70 -0.63
CA VAL A 128 -0.47 -15.21 -0.71
C VAL A 128 0.06 -14.73 -2.06
N ASN A 129 1.15 -15.31 -2.57
CA ASN A 129 1.70 -14.97 -3.88
C ASN A 129 0.77 -15.36 -5.03
N ALA A 130 0.13 -16.53 -4.95
CA ALA A 130 -0.86 -16.97 -5.93
C ALA A 130 -2.09 -16.04 -5.93
N LEU A 131 -2.58 -15.67 -4.75
CA LEU A 131 -3.70 -14.74 -4.59
C LEU A 131 -3.35 -13.36 -5.15
N LYS A 132 -2.14 -12.85 -4.90
CA LYS A 132 -1.62 -11.59 -5.46
C LYS A 132 -1.74 -11.56 -6.99
N VAL A 133 -1.27 -12.61 -7.66
CA VAL A 133 -1.33 -12.74 -9.13
C VAL A 133 -2.76 -12.74 -9.64
N LYS A 134 -3.68 -13.43 -8.93
CA LYS A 134 -5.11 -13.44 -9.29
C LYS A 134 -5.76 -12.07 -9.11
N CYS A 135 -5.45 -11.38 -8.02
CA CYS A 135 -5.94 -10.03 -7.77
C CYS A 135 -5.49 -9.05 -8.86
N ASP A 136 -4.23 -9.10 -9.31
CA ASP A 136 -3.75 -8.26 -10.43
C ASP A 136 -4.51 -8.51 -11.76
N GLN A 137 -5.10 -9.71 -11.90
CA GLN A 137 -5.98 -10.09 -13.00
C GLN A 137 -7.46 -9.73 -12.75
N TRP A 138 -7.77 -9.01 -11.66
CA TRP A 138 -9.12 -8.65 -11.23
C TRP A 138 -9.98 -9.87 -10.88
N GLN A 139 -9.33 -10.93 -10.40
CA GLN A 139 -9.96 -12.17 -9.99
C GLN A 139 -9.77 -12.39 -8.49
N LEU A 140 -10.84 -12.76 -7.80
CA LEU A 140 -10.79 -13.28 -6.44
C LEU A 140 -11.16 -14.77 -6.51
N PRO A 141 -10.21 -15.70 -6.30
CA PRO A 141 -10.54 -17.11 -6.20
C PRO A 141 -11.33 -17.40 -4.92
N SER A 142 -12.04 -18.53 -4.88
CA SER A 142 -12.64 -19.00 -3.62
C SER A 142 -11.53 -19.35 -2.64
N LEU A 143 -11.56 -18.71 -1.48
CA LEU A 143 -10.65 -18.95 -0.37
C LEU A 143 -11.40 -19.66 0.76
N GLU A 144 -10.66 -20.34 1.62
CA GLU A 144 -11.17 -21.02 2.83
C GLU A 144 -10.49 -20.50 4.10
N ASP A 145 -9.28 -19.93 3.97
CA ASP A 145 -8.48 -19.41 5.06
C ASP A 145 -8.48 -17.88 5.07
N ALA A 146 -8.99 -17.28 6.15
CA ALA A 146 -9.01 -15.83 6.35
C ALA A 146 -7.61 -15.21 6.50
N HIS A 147 -6.57 -15.99 6.85
CA HIS A 147 -5.20 -15.50 6.97
C HIS A 147 -4.59 -15.13 5.62
N LEU A 148 -5.00 -15.78 4.52
CA LEU A 148 -4.54 -15.46 3.16
C LEU A 148 -4.92 -14.04 2.72
N PRO A 149 -6.21 -13.66 2.64
CA PRO A 149 -6.59 -12.30 2.24
C PRO A 149 -6.15 -11.26 3.28
N ALA A 150 -6.11 -11.60 4.58
CA ALA A 150 -5.58 -10.70 5.61
C ALA A 150 -4.09 -10.40 5.42
N SER A 151 -3.29 -11.41 5.08
CA SER A 151 -1.85 -11.25 4.81
C SER A 151 -1.60 -10.48 3.53
N LEU A 152 -2.38 -10.76 2.47
CA LEU A 152 -2.28 -10.02 1.22
C LEU A 152 -2.71 -8.56 1.38
N LEU A 153 -3.73 -8.26 2.17
CA LEU A 153 -4.17 -6.89 2.45
C LEU A 153 -3.04 -6.08 3.12
N LYS A 154 -2.39 -6.64 4.15
CA LYS A 154 -1.21 -6.00 4.77
C LYS A 154 -0.08 -5.80 3.76
N LEU A 155 0.19 -6.82 2.93
CA LEU A 155 1.22 -6.75 1.90
C LEU A 155 0.92 -5.62 0.90
N TRP A 156 -0.33 -5.46 0.47
CA TRP A 156 -0.73 -4.43 -0.47
C TRP A 156 -0.43 -3.02 0.07
N TYR A 157 -0.85 -2.70 1.30
CA TYR A 157 -0.51 -1.41 1.93
C TYR A 157 0.99 -1.20 2.03
N ARG A 158 1.74 -2.22 2.48
CA ARG A 158 3.19 -2.15 2.63
C ARG A 158 3.90 -1.90 1.31
N GLU A 159 3.40 -2.50 0.23
CA GLU A 159 3.98 -2.38 -1.11
C GLU A 159 3.53 -1.14 -1.86
N LEU A 160 2.61 -0.32 -1.33
CA LEU A 160 2.28 0.96 -1.97
C LEU A 160 3.56 1.77 -2.26
N SER A 161 3.52 2.44 -3.40
CA SER A 161 4.60 3.31 -3.89
C SER A 161 5.14 4.20 -2.78
N GLU A 162 4.19 4.94 -2.21
CA GLU A 162 4.23 5.85 -1.09
C GLU A 162 3.41 5.22 0.03
N PRO A 163 3.80 5.39 1.30
CA PRO A 163 3.00 4.91 2.42
C PRO A 163 1.58 5.49 2.38
N LEU A 164 0.61 4.75 2.93
CA LEU A 164 -0.79 5.19 3.01
C LEU A 164 -0.92 6.58 3.63
N ILE A 165 -0.13 6.85 4.67
CA ILE A 165 0.09 8.19 5.22
C ILE A 165 1.34 8.74 4.54
N PRO A 166 1.23 9.74 3.64
CA PRO A 166 2.37 10.26 2.89
C PRO A 166 3.48 10.78 3.81
N SER A 167 4.75 10.62 3.41
CA SER A 167 5.92 10.94 4.24
C SER A 167 5.93 12.38 4.78
N ILE A 168 5.34 13.34 4.06
CA ILE A 168 5.22 14.74 4.51
C ILE A 168 4.42 14.89 5.82
N PHE A 169 3.51 13.98 6.13
CA PHE A 169 2.72 13.98 7.35
C PHE A 169 3.36 13.16 8.48
N TYR A 170 4.40 12.38 8.18
CA TYR A 170 4.98 11.40 9.09
C TYR A 170 5.43 12.02 10.41
N GLU A 171 6.25 13.07 10.37
CA GLU A 171 6.77 13.73 11.58
C GLU A 171 5.65 14.23 12.50
N GLN A 172 4.57 14.77 11.93
CA GLN A 172 3.42 15.22 12.71
C GLN A 172 2.65 14.04 13.33
N CYS A 173 2.54 12.90 12.62
CA CYS A 173 1.95 11.69 13.18
C CYS A 173 2.73 11.19 14.41
N ILE A 174 4.06 11.22 14.33
CA ILE A 174 4.95 10.82 15.43
C ILE A 174 4.87 11.79 16.61
N LEU A 175 4.83 13.10 16.34
CA LEU A 175 4.79 14.14 17.36
C LEU A 175 3.47 14.15 18.14
N TYR A 176 2.34 13.94 17.46
CA TYR A 176 1.01 14.08 18.05
C TYR A 176 0.30 12.74 18.30
N CYS A 177 1.02 11.62 18.23
CA CYS A 177 0.44 10.26 18.29
C CYS A 177 -0.45 9.97 19.51
N ASP A 178 -0.28 10.70 20.61
CA ASP A 178 -1.04 10.58 21.86
C ASP A 178 -2.13 11.65 22.05
N THR A 179 -2.33 12.52 21.06
CA THR A 179 -3.28 13.64 21.12
C THR A 179 -4.42 13.41 20.11
N PRO A 180 -5.54 12.78 20.52
CA PRO A 180 -6.59 12.32 19.59
C PRO A 180 -7.11 13.40 18.66
N GLU A 181 -7.41 14.60 19.17
CA GLU A 181 -7.98 15.70 18.39
C GLU A 181 -7.02 16.16 17.29
N THR A 182 -5.72 16.16 17.57
CA THR A 182 -4.69 16.55 16.60
C THR A 182 -4.48 15.44 15.56
N CYS A 183 -4.47 14.17 15.96
CA CYS A 183 -4.44 13.03 15.03
C CYS A 183 -5.62 13.08 14.05
N ILE A 184 -6.84 13.34 14.54
CA ILE A 184 -8.04 13.44 13.70
C ILE A 184 -7.92 14.62 12.72
N ARG A 185 -7.47 15.80 13.17
CA ARG A 185 -7.23 16.94 12.28
C ARG A 185 -6.20 16.63 11.19
N LEU A 186 -5.16 15.87 11.54
CA LEU A 186 -4.14 15.44 10.58
C LEU A 186 -4.72 14.46 9.55
N VAL A 187 -5.53 13.49 9.97
CA VAL A 187 -6.21 12.58 9.03
C VAL A 187 -7.12 13.37 8.08
N ASN A 188 -7.80 14.41 8.58
CA ASN A 188 -8.65 15.26 7.76
C ASN A 188 -7.89 16.13 6.74
N SER A 189 -6.60 16.42 6.98
CA SER A 189 -5.75 17.17 6.03
C SER A 189 -5.03 16.30 5.01
N LEU A 190 -5.13 14.96 5.11
CA LEU A 190 -4.61 14.05 4.11
C LEU A 190 -5.29 14.25 2.75
N PRO A 191 -4.61 13.92 1.63
CA PRO A 191 -5.25 13.86 0.32
C PRO A 191 -6.50 12.99 0.35
N ASP A 192 -7.50 13.34 -0.45
CA ASP A 192 -8.85 12.75 -0.36
C ASP A 192 -8.84 11.23 -0.46
N ILE A 193 -8.05 10.67 -1.38
CA ILE A 193 -7.95 9.21 -1.55
C ILE A 193 -7.25 8.54 -0.37
N ASN A 194 -6.13 9.10 0.14
CA ASN A 194 -5.43 8.58 1.31
C ASN A 194 -6.33 8.60 2.55
N ARG A 195 -7.07 9.71 2.75
CA ARG A 195 -8.02 9.85 3.84
C ARG A 195 -9.12 8.79 3.75
N ALA A 196 -9.76 8.64 2.59
CA ALA A 196 -10.83 7.65 2.41
C ALA A 196 -10.34 6.21 2.65
N VAL A 197 -9.18 5.86 2.09
CA VAL A 197 -8.55 4.54 2.25
C VAL A 197 -8.16 4.28 3.72
N LEU A 198 -7.58 5.27 4.40
CA LEU A 198 -7.23 5.15 5.82
C LEU A 198 -8.48 5.05 6.70
N THR A 199 -9.49 5.90 6.50
CA THR A 199 -10.74 5.84 7.27
C THR A 199 -11.43 4.49 7.10
N TYR A 200 -11.46 3.94 5.89
CA TYR A 200 -11.97 2.58 5.65
C TYR A 200 -11.17 1.52 6.41
N LEU A 201 -9.84 1.59 6.36
CA LEU A 201 -8.97 0.67 7.10
C LEU A 201 -9.23 0.74 8.60
N ILE A 202 -9.32 1.95 9.16
CA ILE A 202 -9.59 2.14 10.60
C ILE A 202 -10.96 1.57 10.97
N ARG A 203 -11.99 1.82 10.15
CA ARG A 203 -13.32 1.22 10.35
C ARG A 203 -13.25 -0.31 10.38
N PHE A 204 -12.54 -0.88 9.42
CA PHE A 204 -12.36 -2.31 9.31
C PHE A 204 -11.63 -2.88 10.53
N LEU A 205 -10.60 -2.21 11.04
CA LEU A 205 -9.91 -2.61 12.28
C LEU A 205 -10.79 -2.47 13.53
N GLN A 206 -11.66 -1.46 13.58
CA GLN A 206 -12.62 -1.27 14.67
C GLN A 206 -13.57 -2.47 14.83
N VAL A 207 -13.90 -3.18 13.75
CA VAL A 207 -14.66 -4.44 13.82
C VAL A 207 -13.92 -5.49 14.67
N PHE A 208 -12.63 -5.71 14.42
CA PHE A 208 -11.85 -6.71 15.16
C PHE A 208 -11.52 -6.26 16.60
N ALA A 209 -11.40 -4.95 16.80
CA ALA A 209 -11.16 -4.34 18.11
C ALA A 209 -12.38 -4.39 19.05
N ALA A 210 -13.59 -4.68 18.52
CA ALA A 210 -14.79 -4.78 19.32
C ALA A 210 -14.66 -5.88 20.40
N PRO A 211 -15.02 -5.62 21.68
CA PRO A 211 -14.76 -6.54 22.78
C PRO A 211 -15.22 -7.98 22.54
N GLU A 212 -16.37 -8.16 21.90
CA GLU A 212 -16.95 -9.46 21.53
C GLU A 212 -16.04 -10.25 20.57
N ASN A 213 -15.38 -9.57 19.63
CA ASN A 213 -14.47 -10.20 18.67
C ASN A 213 -13.08 -10.42 19.28
N VAL A 214 -12.62 -9.52 20.17
CA VAL A 214 -11.31 -9.65 20.85
C VAL A 214 -11.24 -10.92 21.69
N VAL A 215 -12.34 -11.32 22.35
CA VAL A 215 -12.41 -12.55 23.16
C VAL A 215 -12.02 -13.79 22.33
N ILE A 216 -12.35 -13.80 21.04
CA ILE A 216 -12.14 -14.93 20.14
C ILE A 216 -10.86 -14.76 19.33
N THR A 217 -10.72 -13.64 18.62
CA THR A 217 -9.56 -13.35 17.77
C THR A 217 -8.27 -13.17 18.55
N LYS A 218 -8.33 -12.81 19.85
CA LYS A 218 -7.18 -12.38 20.68
C LYS A 218 -6.43 -11.16 20.12
N MET A 219 -7.05 -10.41 19.22
CA MET A 219 -6.47 -9.24 18.56
C MET A 219 -7.07 -7.97 19.12
N ASP A 220 -6.54 -7.52 20.27
CA ASP A 220 -6.92 -6.23 20.85
C ASP A 220 -6.36 -5.05 20.03
N VAL A 221 -6.74 -3.83 20.41
CA VAL A 221 -6.28 -2.60 19.72
C VAL A 221 -4.74 -2.50 19.69
N ASN A 222 -4.04 -2.95 20.74
CA ASN A 222 -2.58 -2.90 20.78
C ASN A 222 -1.96 -3.87 19.77
N ASN A 223 -2.49 -5.07 19.66
CA ASN A 223 -2.04 -6.08 18.70
C ASN A 223 -2.34 -5.63 17.26
N LEU A 224 -3.53 -5.10 17.01
CA LEU A 224 -3.92 -4.58 15.69
C LEU A 224 -3.06 -3.39 15.26
N SER A 225 -2.79 -2.44 16.17
CA SER A 225 -1.94 -1.29 15.84
C SER A 225 -0.49 -1.70 15.59
N MET A 226 0.03 -2.66 16.37
CA MET A 226 1.37 -3.23 16.17
C MET A 226 1.54 -3.86 14.79
N VAL A 227 0.58 -4.65 14.32
CA VAL A 227 0.70 -5.33 13.03
C VAL A 227 0.41 -4.42 11.85
N MET A 228 -0.38 -3.34 12.03
CA MET A 228 -0.83 -2.49 10.93
C MET A 228 0.01 -1.21 10.73
N ALA A 229 0.53 -0.61 11.80
CA ALA A 229 1.38 0.59 11.74
C ALA A 229 2.51 0.53 10.69
N PRO A 230 3.34 -0.54 10.62
CA PRO A 230 4.43 -0.60 9.63
C PRO A 230 3.96 -0.75 8.17
N ASN A 231 2.66 -0.98 7.93
CA ASN A 231 2.10 -0.99 6.58
C ASN A 231 1.44 0.36 6.21
N CYS A 232 1.20 1.25 7.18
CA CYS A 232 0.56 2.55 6.95
C CYS A 232 1.57 3.71 6.95
N LEU A 233 2.59 3.64 7.80
CA LEU A 233 3.65 4.64 7.94
C LEU A 233 5.00 4.03 7.54
N ARG A 234 5.96 4.90 7.22
CA ARG A 234 7.33 4.50 6.86
C ARG A 234 8.32 5.53 7.42
N CYS A 235 9.11 5.13 8.40
CA CYS A 235 10.27 5.91 8.84
C CYS A 235 11.34 5.95 7.74
N GLU A 236 11.79 7.15 7.36
CA GLU A 236 12.85 7.36 6.36
C GLU A 236 14.24 7.51 6.98
N SER A 237 14.35 7.45 8.31
CA SER A 237 15.64 7.50 9.01
C SER A 237 16.39 6.16 8.91
N ASP A 238 17.70 6.21 8.69
CA ASP A 238 18.60 5.05 8.73
C ASP A 238 19.14 4.76 10.16
N ASP A 239 18.87 5.63 11.14
CA ASP A 239 19.34 5.43 12.52
C ASP A 239 18.44 4.43 13.25
N ALA A 240 19.01 3.28 13.61
CA ALA A 240 18.32 2.21 14.32
C ALA A 240 17.63 2.67 15.61
N LYS A 241 18.20 3.65 16.32
CA LYS A 241 17.61 4.20 17.53
C LYS A 241 16.33 4.99 17.20
N ILE A 242 16.39 5.85 16.18
CA ILE A 242 15.24 6.64 15.72
C ILE A 242 14.15 5.71 15.19
N ILE A 243 14.51 4.71 14.38
CA ILE A 243 13.57 3.70 13.85
C ILE A 243 12.83 3.02 15.00
N PHE A 244 13.54 2.56 16.03
CA PHE A 244 12.94 1.85 17.15
C PHE A 244 12.04 2.75 18.03
N GLU A 245 12.47 3.98 18.29
CA GLU A 245 11.67 4.96 19.02
C GLU A 245 10.40 5.35 18.25
N ASN A 246 10.54 5.58 16.95
CA ASN A 246 9.42 5.93 16.08
C ASN A 246 8.44 4.79 15.90
N ALA A 247 8.88 3.54 15.80
CA ALA A 247 7.99 2.39 15.69
C ALA A 247 6.96 2.36 16.84
N ARG A 248 7.37 2.71 18.07
CA ARG A 248 6.45 2.82 19.22
C ARG A 248 5.40 3.91 19.02
N LYS A 249 5.79 5.05 18.46
CA LYS A 249 4.91 6.18 18.19
C LYS A 249 3.99 5.94 16.99
N GLU A 250 4.46 5.25 15.95
CA GLU A 250 3.64 4.78 14.83
C GLU A 250 2.50 3.86 15.32
N MET A 251 2.84 2.87 16.18
CA MET A 251 1.86 2.00 16.80
C MET A 251 0.86 2.76 17.66
N LEU A 252 1.31 3.77 18.40
CA LEU A 252 0.44 4.62 19.20
C LEU A 252 -0.49 5.46 18.33
N PHE A 253 0.00 6.05 17.24
CA PHE A 253 -0.80 6.83 16.31
C PHE A 253 -1.96 5.99 15.73
N ILE A 254 -1.67 4.79 15.21
CA ILE A 254 -2.72 3.89 14.70
C ILE A 254 -3.68 3.46 15.81
N LYS A 255 -3.18 3.17 17.01
CA LYS A 255 -4.04 2.86 18.17
C LYS A 255 -5.00 4.01 18.49
N THR A 256 -4.50 5.23 18.54
CA THR A 256 -5.31 6.44 18.77
C THR A 256 -6.40 6.57 17.70
N LEU A 257 -6.08 6.32 16.43
CA LEU A 257 -7.08 6.33 15.36
C LEU A 257 -8.15 5.24 15.54
N ILE A 258 -7.76 3.99 15.86
CA ILE A 258 -8.73 2.90 16.11
C ILE A 258 -9.69 3.28 17.25
N LEU A 259 -9.19 3.92 18.32
CA LEU A 259 -10.00 4.27 19.49
C LEU A 259 -10.90 5.50 19.30
N HIS A 260 -10.46 6.48 18.51
CA HIS A 260 -11.05 7.82 18.54
C HIS A 260 -11.51 8.37 17.19
N LEU A 261 -11.08 7.78 16.06
CA LEU A 261 -11.51 8.26 14.75
C LEU A 261 -12.96 7.85 14.50
N ASP A 262 -13.82 8.83 14.24
CA ASP A 262 -15.16 8.57 13.69
C ASP A 262 -15.05 8.12 12.23
N THR A 263 -15.58 6.94 11.95
CA THR A 263 -15.53 6.32 10.63
C THR A 263 -16.90 6.18 9.98
N ASN A 264 -17.95 6.80 10.54
CA ASN A 264 -19.31 6.72 9.98
C ASN A 264 -19.41 7.30 8.56
N SER A 265 -18.54 8.25 8.21
CA SER A 265 -18.52 8.86 6.88
C SER A 265 -18.18 7.89 5.73
N ILE A 266 -17.59 6.73 6.03
CA ILE A 266 -17.24 5.70 5.04
C ILE A 266 -18.23 4.53 5.03
N GLU A 267 -19.27 4.58 5.87
CA GLU A 267 -20.31 3.55 5.90
C GLU A 267 -21.09 3.52 4.57
N GLY A 268 -21.14 2.35 3.93
CA GLY A 268 -21.78 2.17 2.62
C GLY A 268 -20.98 2.73 1.44
N VAL A 269 -19.77 3.25 1.65
CA VAL A 269 -18.87 3.69 0.58
C VAL A 269 -18.06 2.50 0.09
N ILE A 270 -18.44 1.94 -1.06
CA ILE A 270 -17.69 0.93 -1.84
C ILE A 270 -17.46 1.50 -3.24
#